data_AF-M4BTL4-F1
#
_entry.id   AF-M4BTL4-F1
#
_cell.length_a   1.000
_cell.length_b   1.000
_cell.length_c   1.000
_cell.angle_alpha   90.00
_cell.angle_beta   90.00
_cell.angle_gamma   90.00
#
_symmetry.space_group_name_H-M   'P 1'
#
loop_
_entity.id
_entity.type
_entity.pdbx_description
1 polymer ?
#
loop_
_entity_poly.entity_id
_entity_poly.type
_entity_poly.pdbx_seq_one_letter_code
_entity_poly.pdbx_strand_id
1 'polypeptide(L)'
;MDDQLEDDIYHAACYCAELTMGSMGDLFTSARGIMGWLAKCAAQAGESGQPMSWITPLGLPVVQPYRSKSTKQVRTKVQHVLMVENEGRQVSIGRQKSAFPPNFVHSLDSTHMMLTARRCLEDDEISFAAVHDSYWTHACSVDTMNRRLREEFVNLYEQPLLEDLLTELRLRFPDMTFDDVPRLGTLDLRNVLDSPYFFN
;
A
#
# COMPACT_ATOMS: atom_id res chain seq x y z
N MET A 1 -21.22 18.52 28.38
CA MET A 1 -20.66 17.17 28.64
C MET A 1 -19.74 17.35 29.83
N ASP A 2 -19.66 16.38 30.73
CA ASP A 2 -18.87 16.53 31.96
C ASP A 2 -17.37 16.54 31.59
N ASP A 3 -16.66 17.65 31.84
CA ASP A 3 -15.27 17.85 31.42
C ASP A 3 -14.35 16.74 31.99
N GLN A 4 -14.67 16.20 33.17
CA GLN A 4 -13.95 15.08 33.76
C GLN A 4 -14.17 13.78 32.96
N LEU A 5 -15.40 13.54 32.48
CA LEU A 5 -15.71 12.38 31.67
C LEU A 5 -15.02 12.44 30.31
N GLU A 6 -14.89 13.64 29.71
CA GLU A 6 -14.12 13.81 28.46
C GLU A 6 -12.63 13.48 28.66
N ASP A 7 -12.04 13.94 29.76
CA ASP A 7 -10.64 13.67 30.09
C ASP A 7 -10.38 12.17 30.35
N ASP A 8 -11.28 11.52 31.11
CA ASP A 8 -11.24 10.08 31.36
C ASP A 8 -11.38 9.27 30.06
N ILE A 9 -12.28 9.68 29.16
CA ILE A 9 -12.44 9.05 27.83
C ILE A 9 -11.17 9.23 26.99
N TYR A 10 -10.57 10.42 27.00
CA TYR A 10 -9.33 10.69 26.27
C TYR A 10 -8.19 9.77 26.76
N HIS A 11 -8.00 9.69 28.07
CA HIS A 11 -6.98 8.83 28.67
C HIS A 11 -7.23 7.33 28.40
N ALA A 12 -8.48 6.88 28.51
CA ALA A 12 -8.87 5.51 28.18
C ALA A 12 -8.63 5.18 26.70
N ALA A 13 -8.95 6.12 25.79
CA ALA A 13 -8.71 5.96 24.37
C ALA A 13 -7.21 5.87 24.05
N CYS A 14 -6.37 6.72 24.67
CA CYS A 14 -4.91 6.65 24.53
C CYS A 14 -4.36 5.31 25.03
N TYR A 15 -4.79 4.86 26.21
CA TYR A 15 -4.38 3.56 26.75
C TYR A 15 -4.75 2.40 25.83
N CYS A 16 -5.99 2.37 25.32
CA CYS A 16 -6.44 1.37 24.36
C CYS A 16 -5.64 1.41 23.06
N ALA A 17 -5.32 2.62 22.56
CA ALA A 17 -4.53 2.78 21.34
C ALA A 17 -3.10 2.27 21.51
N GLU A 18 -2.45 2.60 22.63
CA GLU A 18 -1.11 2.11 22.97
C GLU A 18 -1.08 0.59 23.11
N LEU A 19 -2.03 0.01 23.84
CA LEU A 19 -2.13 -1.43 24.03
C LEU A 19 -2.36 -2.18 22.71
N THR A 20 -3.24 -1.64 21.86
CA THR A 20 -3.55 -2.21 20.54
C THR A 20 -2.33 -2.16 19.63
N MET A 21 -1.67 -1.00 19.54
CA MET A 21 -0.47 -0.83 18.71
C MET A 21 0.71 -1.67 19.21
N GLY A 22 0.85 -1.81 20.53
CA GLY A 22 1.82 -2.72 21.16
C GLY A 22 1.59 -4.16 20.71
N SER A 23 0.35 -4.65 20.85
CA SER A 23 -0.03 -6.02 20.49
C SER A 23 0.13 -6.31 18.99
N MET A 24 -0.19 -5.35 18.11
CA MET A 24 0.04 -5.49 16.66
C MET A 24 1.54 -5.54 16.30
N GLY A 25 2.38 -4.80 17.02
CA GLY A 25 3.83 -4.78 16.80
C GLY A 25 4.49 -6.14 17.01
N ASP A 26 4.04 -6.86 18.04
CA ASP A 26 4.55 -8.19 18.39
C ASP A 26 4.09 -9.26 17.38
N LEU A 27 2.89 -9.13 16.83
CA LEU A 27 2.33 -10.07 15.85
C LEU A 27 2.91 -9.89 14.43
N PHE A 28 3.29 -8.66 14.06
CA PHE A 28 3.67 -8.32 12.68
C PHE A 28 5.06 -7.67 12.55
N THR A 29 6.05 -8.22 13.26
CA THR A 29 7.41 -7.69 13.27
C THR A 29 8.03 -7.61 11.87
N SER A 30 7.87 -8.66 11.04
CA SER A 30 8.40 -8.70 9.67
C SER A 30 7.74 -7.65 8.77
N ALA A 31 6.41 -7.51 8.84
CA ALA A 31 5.68 -6.51 8.05
C ALA A 31 6.10 -5.09 8.44
N ARG A 32 6.31 -4.82 9.74
CA ARG A 32 6.86 -3.55 10.22
C ARG A 32 8.28 -3.29 9.70
N GLY A 33 9.10 -4.32 9.62
CA GLY A 33 10.43 -4.25 9.00
C GLY A 33 10.38 -3.82 7.53
N ILE A 34 9.52 -4.47 6.74
CA ILE A 34 9.33 -4.16 5.31
C ILE A 34 8.75 -2.75 5.13
N MET A 35 7.74 -2.36 5.91
CA MET A 35 7.19 -0.99 5.88
C MET A 35 8.26 0.06 6.21
N GLY A 36 9.13 -0.23 7.19
CA GLY A 36 10.26 0.61 7.54
C GLY A 36 11.28 0.72 6.39
N TRP A 37 11.58 -0.38 5.71
CA TRP A 37 12.47 -0.42 4.55
C TRP A 37 11.89 0.38 3.36
N LEU A 38 10.61 0.18 3.03
CA LEU A 38 9.92 0.95 1.99
C LEU A 38 9.95 2.45 2.32
N ALA A 39 9.64 2.83 3.55
CA ALA A 39 9.68 4.23 4.00
C ALA A 39 11.08 4.86 3.87
N LYS A 40 12.15 4.10 4.14
CA LYS A 40 13.53 4.58 3.91
C LYS A 40 13.83 4.78 2.43
N CYS A 41 13.44 3.84 1.57
CA CYS A 41 13.61 3.96 0.12
C CYS A 41 12.92 5.22 -0.42
N ALA A 42 11.69 5.49 0.01
CA ALA A 42 10.96 6.70 -0.38
C ALA A 42 11.61 7.98 0.15
N ALA A 43 12.24 7.94 1.34
CA ALA A 43 12.99 9.07 1.86
C ALA A 43 14.22 9.38 1.00
N GLN A 44 15.02 8.35 0.66
CA GLN A 44 16.20 8.45 -0.20
C GLN A 44 15.83 8.92 -1.62
N ALA A 45 14.80 8.33 -2.23
CA ALA A 45 14.29 8.76 -3.52
C ALA A 45 13.84 10.24 -3.50
N GLY A 46 13.20 10.67 -2.41
CA GLY A 46 12.76 12.05 -2.24
C GLY A 46 13.89 13.09 -2.18
N GLU A 47 15.10 12.70 -1.75
CA GLU A 47 16.28 13.58 -1.73
C GLU A 47 16.75 13.97 -3.14
N SER A 48 16.48 13.13 -4.15
CA SER A 48 16.71 13.47 -5.56
C SER A 48 15.81 14.59 -6.10
N GLY A 49 14.82 15.03 -5.32
CA GLY A 49 13.82 16.02 -5.73
C GLY A 49 12.76 15.48 -6.71
N GLN A 50 12.80 14.18 -7.02
CA GLN A 50 11.82 13.50 -7.86
C GLN A 50 10.79 12.74 -7.01
N PRO A 51 9.54 12.62 -7.48
CA PRO A 51 8.53 11.83 -6.78
C PRO A 51 8.86 10.34 -6.81
N MET A 52 8.46 9.61 -5.76
CA MET A 52 8.56 8.17 -5.75
C MET A 52 7.69 7.57 -6.84
N SER A 53 8.23 6.60 -7.58
CA SER A 53 7.52 5.90 -8.64
C SER A 53 8.09 4.50 -8.83
N TRP A 54 7.23 3.59 -9.25
CA TRP A 54 7.56 2.19 -9.54
C TRP A 54 6.65 1.65 -10.65
N ILE A 55 6.97 0.49 -11.19
CA ILE A 55 6.14 -0.23 -12.15
C ILE A 55 5.58 -1.48 -11.47
N THR A 56 4.27 -1.70 -11.56
CA THR A 56 3.68 -2.95 -11.02
C THR A 56 4.05 -4.14 -11.90
N PRO A 57 3.91 -5.39 -11.41
CA PRO A 57 4.14 -6.59 -12.22
C PRO A 57 3.27 -6.71 -13.48
N LEU A 58 2.17 -5.94 -13.57
CA LEU A 58 1.34 -5.79 -14.78
C LEU A 58 1.87 -4.75 -15.78
N GLY A 59 2.99 -4.10 -15.50
CA GLY A 59 3.56 -3.04 -16.32
C GLY A 59 2.90 -1.67 -16.12
N LEU A 60 2.11 -1.46 -15.05
CA LEU A 60 1.48 -0.18 -14.78
C LEU A 60 2.46 0.76 -14.05
N PRO A 61 2.86 1.90 -14.63
CA PRO A 61 3.67 2.89 -13.92
C PRO A 61 2.82 3.64 -12.88
N VAL A 62 3.30 3.67 -11.63
CA VAL A 62 2.67 4.36 -10.51
C VAL A 62 3.59 5.48 -10.04
N VAL A 63 3.03 6.67 -9.81
CA VAL A 63 3.78 7.85 -9.32
C VAL A 63 3.04 8.48 -8.15
N GLN A 64 3.75 8.77 -7.07
CA GLN A 64 3.20 9.48 -5.92
C GLN A 64 3.23 11.01 -6.13
N PRO A 65 2.07 11.70 -6.18
CA PRO A 65 2.00 13.12 -6.53
C PRO A 65 2.32 14.06 -5.34
N TYR A 66 2.89 13.55 -4.25
CA TYR A 66 3.05 14.31 -3.01
C TYR A 66 4.14 15.37 -3.13
N ARG A 67 3.70 16.63 -3.24
CA ARG A 67 4.52 17.85 -3.21
C ARG A 67 4.17 18.70 -2.00
N SER A 68 5.06 19.62 -1.63
CA SER A 68 4.81 20.59 -0.57
C SER A 68 3.63 21.49 -0.97
N LYS A 69 2.69 21.67 -0.04
CA LYS A 69 1.51 22.52 -0.26
C LYS A 69 1.85 23.93 0.24
N SER A 70 1.54 24.95 -0.54
CA SER A 70 1.49 26.33 -0.06
C SER A 70 0.05 26.80 -0.10
N THR A 71 -0.50 27.07 1.07
CA THR A 71 -1.83 27.66 1.22
C THR A 71 -1.68 29.11 1.63
N LYS A 72 -2.19 30.02 0.81
CA LYS A 72 -2.31 31.45 1.13
C LYS A 72 -3.76 31.74 1.49
N GLN A 73 -3.99 32.15 2.72
CA GLN A 73 -5.31 32.60 3.16
C GLN A 73 -5.42 34.11 2.92
N VAL A 74 -6.36 34.50 2.06
CA VAL A 74 -6.71 35.90 1.83
C VAL A 74 -7.97 36.23 2.62
N ARG A 75 -7.82 37.13 3.59
CA ARG A 75 -8.92 37.59 4.43
C ARG A 75 -9.64 38.75 3.73
N THR A 76 -10.91 38.58 3.42
CA THR A 76 -11.77 39.64 2.88
C THR A 76 -12.75 40.13 3.96
N LYS A 77 -13.49 41.22 3.69
CA LYS A 77 -14.48 41.75 4.63
C LYS A 77 -15.68 40.82 4.89
N VAL A 78 -15.94 39.86 3.99
CA VAL A 78 -17.12 38.99 4.05
C VAL A 78 -16.76 37.54 4.39
N GLN A 79 -15.59 37.07 3.92
CA GLN A 79 -15.13 35.70 4.17
C GLN A 79 -13.61 35.54 3.99
N HIS A 80 -13.09 34.40 4.39
CA HIS A 80 -11.71 34.01 4.12
C HIS A 80 -11.65 33.13 2.87
N VAL A 81 -10.79 33.47 1.92
CA VAL A 81 -10.54 32.66 0.71
C VAL A 81 -9.20 31.96 0.87
N LEU A 82 -9.14 30.66 0.59
CA LEU A 82 -7.93 29.86 0.70
C LEU A 82 -7.41 29.53 -0.71
N MET A 83 -6.29 30.14 -1.10
CA MET A 83 -5.62 29.85 -2.36
C MET A 83 -4.58 28.75 -2.15
N VAL A 84 -4.65 27.70 -2.97
CA VAL A 84 -3.72 26.58 -2.95
C VAL A 84 -2.84 26.66 -4.19
N GLU A 85 -1.53 26.84 -4.01
CA GLU A 85 -0.56 26.86 -5.09
C GLU A 85 0.22 25.55 -5.10
N ASN A 86 -0.11 24.65 -6.05
CA ASN A 86 0.46 23.31 -6.14
C ASN A 86 1.51 23.14 -7.25
N GLU A 87 1.57 24.05 -8.23
CA GLU A 87 2.48 23.92 -9.38
C GLU A 87 3.93 24.24 -9.01
N GLY A 88 4.88 23.47 -9.55
CA GLY A 88 6.32 23.69 -9.39
C GLY A 88 6.88 23.46 -7.97
N ARG A 89 6.06 23.01 -7.02
CA ARG A 89 6.47 22.82 -5.62
C ARG A 89 7.39 21.61 -5.44
N GLN A 90 8.35 21.72 -4.53
CA GLN A 90 9.28 20.63 -4.21
C GLN A 90 8.55 19.39 -3.69
N VAL A 91 9.15 18.22 -3.89
CA VAL A 91 8.63 16.94 -3.39
C VAL A 91 8.55 16.96 -1.86
N SER A 92 7.44 16.45 -1.31
CA SER A 92 7.28 16.36 0.14
C SER A 92 7.83 15.02 0.63
N ILE A 93 9.11 15.00 1.01
CA ILE A 93 9.81 13.78 1.48
C ILE A 93 9.02 13.09 2.61
N GLY A 94 8.53 13.85 3.60
CA GLY A 94 7.74 13.31 4.70
C GLY A 94 6.47 12.59 4.25
N ARG A 95 5.73 13.15 3.28
CA ARG A 95 4.50 12.55 2.75
C ARG A 95 4.77 11.35 1.85
N GLN A 96 5.81 11.42 1.02
CA GLN A 96 6.27 10.29 0.20
C GLN A 96 6.62 9.10 1.11
N LYS A 97 7.44 9.35 2.15
CA LYS A 97 7.85 8.36 3.16
C LYS A 97 6.66 7.68 3.83
N SER A 98 5.67 8.44 4.31
CA SER A 98 4.53 7.87 5.02
C SER A 98 3.54 7.15 4.10
N ALA A 99 3.42 7.58 2.85
CA ALA A 99 2.42 7.06 1.92
C ALA A 99 2.94 5.93 1.02
N PHE A 100 4.25 5.78 0.87
CA PHE A 100 4.82 4.77 -0.02
C PHE A 100 4.50 3.32 0.40
N PRO A 101 4.69 2.91 1.67
CA PRO A 101 4.36 1.55 2.07
C PRO A 101 2.92 1.12 1.76
N PRO A 102 1.86 1.88 2.14
CA PRO A 102 0.49 1.48 1.82
C PRO A 102 0.20 1.56 0.32
N ASN A 103 0.72 2.56 -0.40
CA ASN A 103 0.47 2.67 -1.84
C ASN A 103 1.13 1.53 -2.63
N PHE A 104 2.30 1.05 -2.20
CA PHE A 104 2.97 -0.08 -2.83
C PHE A 104 2.12 -1.35 -2.66
N VAL A 105 1.67 -1.64 -1.43
CA VAL A 105 0.79 -2.80 -1.16
C VAL A 105 -0.52 -2.70 -1.96
N HIS A 106 -1.21 -1.55 -1.95
CA HIS A 106 -2.43 -1.37 -2.74
C HIS A 106 -2.21 -1.57 -4.25
N SER A 107 -1.02 -1.26 -4.76
CA SER A 107 -0.69 -1.50 -6.17
C SER A 107 -0.52 -3.00 -6.48
N LEU A 108 -0.04 -3.79 -5.51
CA LEU A 108 0.03 -5.24 -5.60
C LEU A 108 -1.36 -5.88 -5.45
N ASP A 109 -2.20 -5.38 -4.54
CA ASP A 109 -3.59 -5.85 -4.39
C ASP A 109 -4.39 -5.60 -5.67
N SER A 110 -4.21 -4.42 -6.28
CA SER A 110 -4.81 -4.09 -7.58
C SER A 110 -4.30 -5.00 -8.69
N THR A 111 -3.01 -5.36 -8.64
CA THR A 111 -2.39 -6.29 -9.59
C THR A 111 -2.98 -7.69 -9.45
N HIS A 112 -3.10 -8.18 -8.22
CA HIS A 112 -3.71 -9.48 -7.91
C HIS A 112 -5.17 -9.55 -8.35
N MET A 113 -5.95 -8.50 -8.08
CA MET A 113 -7.34 -8.37 -8.54
C MET A 113 -7.42 -8.45 -10.07
N MET A 114 -6.59 -7.69 -10.79
CA MET A 114 -6.61 -7.67 -12.26
C MET A 114 -6.18 -9.00 -12.86
N LEU A 115 -5.16 -9.66 -12.31
CA LEU A 115 -4.74 -11.00 -12.75
C LEU A 115 -5.85 -12.04 -12.54
N THR A 116 -6.49 -12.01 -11.36
CA THR A 116 -7.62 -12.89 -11.03
C THR A 116 -8.80 -12.64 -11.96
N ALA A 117 -9.16 -11.36 -12.19
CA ALA A 117 -10.24 -10.98 -13.09
C ALA A 117 -9.99 -11.49 -14.51
N ARG A 118 -8.76 -11.35 -15.02
CA ARG A 118 -8.38 -11.83 -16.34
C ARG A 118 -8.59 -13.34 -16.48
N ARG A 119 -8.12 -14.13 -15.52
CA ARG A 119 -8.32 -15.60 -15.51
C ARG A 119 -9.79 -15.98 -15.47
N CYS A 120 -10.56 -15.33 -14.60
CA CYS A 120 -11.99 -15.61 -14.45
C CYS A 120 -12.74 -15.32 -15.77
N LEU A 121 -12.45 -14.20 -16.42
CA LEU A 121 -13.15 -13.76 -17.63
C LEU A 121 -12.69 -14.51 -18.88
N GLU A 122 -11.38 -14.75 -19.05
CA GLU A 122 -10.79 -15.31 -20.27
C GLU A 122 -10.67 -16.84 -20.26
N ASP A 123 -10.29 -17.45 -19.14
CA ASP A 123 -10.03 -18.89 -19.08
C ASP A 123 -11.26 -19.70 -18.67
N ASP A 124 -12.04 -19.19 -17.71
CA ASP A 124 -13.20 -19.89 -17.15
C ASP A 124 -14.55 -19.33 -17.61
N GLU A 125 -14.55 -18.22 -18.36
CA GLU A 125 -15.75 -17.54 -18.88
C GLU A 125 -16.78 -17.18 -17.78
N ILE A 126 -16.33 -16.87 -16.57
CA ILE A 126 -17.20 -16.50 -15.44
C ILE A 126 -17.25 -14.99 -15.21
N SER A 127 -18.43 -14.48 -14.85
CA SER A 127 -18.60 -13.08 -14.45
C SER A 127 -17.73 -12.74 -13.25
N PHE A 128 -17.02 -11.61 -13.30
CA PHE A 128 -16.20 -11.12 -12.21
C PHE A 128 -16.54 -9.66 -11.90
N ALA A 129 -16.72 -9.35 -10.62
CA ALA A 129 -16.82 -7.99 -10.10
C ALA A 129 -15.94 -7.87 -8.85
N ALA A 130 -15.42 -6.68 -8.57
CA ALA A 130 -14.61 -6.47 -7.38
C ALA A 130 -14.80 -5.07 -6.80
N VAL A 131 -14.70 -5.00 -5.48
CA VAL A 131 -14.56 -3.75 -4.71
C VAL A 131 -13.27 -3.89 -3.89
N HIS A 132 -12.17 -3.35 -4.43
CA HIS A 132 -10.83 -3.48 -3.86
C HIS A 132 -10.43 -4.93 -3.59
N ASP A 133 -10.50 -5.40 -2.35
CA ASP A 133 -10.15 -6.71 -1.84
C ASP A 133 -11.36 -7.65 -1.66
N SER A 134 -12.54 -7.25 -2.13
CA SER A 134 -13.76 -8.09 -2.13
C SER A 134 -14.15 -8.49 -3.54
N TYR A 135 -14.12 -9.80 -3.86
CA TYR A 135 -14.33 -10.34 -5.21
C TYR A 135 -15.65 -11.10 -5.31
N TRP A 136 -16.44 -10.81 -6.33
CA TRP A 136 -17.80 -11.28 -6.49
C TRP A 136 -17.99 -11.98 -7.84
N THR A 137 -18.79 -13.05 -7.84
CA THR A 137 -19.20 -13.80 -9.02
C THR A 137 -20.59 -14.40 -8.80
N HIS A 138 -21.13 -15.15 -9.76
CA HIS A 138 -22.36 -15.91 -9.57
C HIS A 138 -22.15 -17.07 -8.60
N ALA A 139 -23.17 -17.42 -7.81
CA ALA A 139 -23.07 -18.43 -6.76
C ALA A 139 -22.53 -19.80 -7.25
N CYS A 140 -22.84 -20.19 -8.49
CA CYS A 140 -22.35 -21.44 -9.09
C CYS A 140 -20.86 -21.43 -9.45
N SER A 141 -20.21 -20.28 -9.46
CA SER A 141 -18.82 -20.07 -9.91
C SER A 141 -17.86 -19.68 -8.79
N VAL A 142 -18.35 -19.60 -7.54
CA VAL A 142 -17.57 -19.17 -6.36
C VAL A 142 -16.34 -20.07 -6.14
N ASP A 143 -16.50 -21.38 -6.24
CA ASP A 143 -15.39 -22.32 -6.05
C ASP A 143 -14.30 -22.15 -7.11
N THR A 144 -14.69 -21.95 -8.37
CA THR A 144 -13.77 -21.68 -9.47
C THR A 144 -13.02 -20.37 -9.26
N MET A 145 -13.74 -19.28 -8.93
CA MET A 145 -13.13 -17.98 -8.65
C MET A 145 -12.15 -18.06 -7.47
N ASN A 146 -12.53 -18.71 -6.37
CA ASN A 146 -11.69 -18.86 -5.18
C ASN A 146 -10.41 -19.65 -5.48
N ARG A 147 -10.48 -20.65 -6.36
CA ARG A 147 -9.30 -21.38 -6.82
C ARG A 147 -8.37 -20.46 -7.63
N ARG A 148 -8.90 -19.74 -8.63
CA ARG A 148 -8.11 -18.80 -9.45
C ARG A 148 -7.46 -17.69 -8.64
N LEU A 149 -8.20 -17.19 -7.65
CA LEU A 149 -7.72 -16.17 -6.72
C LEU A 149 -6.45 -16.64 -6.00
N ARG A 150 -6.48 -17.84 -5.40
CA ARG A 150 -5.32 -18.41 -4.69
C ARG A 150 -4.16 -18.69 -5.64
N GLU A 151 -4.45 -19.24 -6.83
CA GLU A 151 -3.44 -19.48 -7.88
C GLU A 151 -2.71 -18.18 -8.26
N GLU A 152 -3.45 -17.11 -8.54
CA GLU A 152 -2.86 -15.83 -8.93
C GLU A 152 -2.17 -15.10 -7.76
N PHE A 153 -2.61 -15.34 -6.51
CA PHE A 153 -1.89 -14.84 -5.34
C PHE A 153 -0.50 -15.48 -5.25
N VAL A 154 -0.43 -16.80 -5.34
CA VAL A 154 0.86 -17.53 -5.31
C VAL A 154 1.73 -17.10 -6.49
N ASN A 155 1.17 -17.04 -7.70
CA ASN A 155 1.88 -16.60 -8.91
C ASN A 155 2.46 -15.17 -8.78
N LEU A 156 1.72 -14.25 -8.16
CA LEU A 156 2.20 -12.89 -7.94
C LEU A 156 3.32 -12.83 -6.89
N TYR A 157 3.12 -13.46 -5.74
CA TYR A 157 4.02 -13.33 -4.60
C TYR A 157 5.22 -14.31 -4.60
N GLU A 158 5.24 -15.32 -5.49
CA GLU A 158 6.45 -16.12 -5.76
C GLU A 158 7.52 -15.32 -6.53
N GLN A 159 7.17 -14.17 -7.11
CA GLN A 159 8.12 -13.28 -7.77
C GLN A 159 8.95 -12.48 -6.74
N PRO A 160 10.19 -12.10 -7.08
CA PRO A 160 11.07 -11.33 -6.18
C PRO A 160 10.71 -9.83 -6.19
N LEU A 161 9.49 -9.50 -5.76
CA LEU A 161 8.86 -8.17 -5.92
C LEU A 161 9.69 -7.03 -5.29
N LEU A 162 10.34 -7.26 -4.15
CA LEU A 162 11.13 -6.23 -3.46
C LEU A 162 12.50 -6.04 -4.12
N GLU A 163 13.10 -7.10 -4.65
CA GLU A 163 14.34 -7.08 -5.41
C GLU A 163 14.14 -6.39 -6.76
N ASP A 164 13.02 -6.66 -7.43
CA ASP A 164 12.63 -5.99 -8.67
C ASP A 164 12.44 -4.49 -8.43
N LEU A 165 11.71 -4.13 -7.37
CA LEU A 165 11.57 -2.74 -6.93
C LEU A 165 12.93 -2.09 -6.67
N LEU A 166 13.81 -2.74 -5.89
CA LEU A 166 15.14 -2.20 -5.58
C LEU A 166 15.97 -1.99 -6.85
N THR A 167 15.87 -2.90 -7.82
CA THR A 167 16.53 -2.79 -9.12
C THR A 167 16.00 -1.58 -9.91
N GLU A 168 14.67 -1.40 -9.95
CA GLU A 168 14.05 -0.24 -10.59
C GLU A 168 14.51 1.08 -9.94
N LEU A 169 14.53 1.14 -8.60
CA LEU A 169 14.95 2.32 -7.86
C LEU A 169 16.41 2.67 -8.11
N ARG A 170 17.31 1.68 -8.15
CA ARG A 170 18.73 1.88 -8.47
C ARG A 170 18.93 2.39 -9.91
N LEU A 171 18.15 1.89 -10.87
CA LEU A 171 18.18 2.36 -12.25
C LEU A 171 17.65 3.79 -12.39
N ARG A 172 16.59 4.12 -11.66
CA ARG A 172 15.92 5.42 -11.74
C ARG A 172 16.65 6.52 -10.97
N PHE A 173 17.25 6.18 -9.84
CA PHE A 173 17.93 7.09 -8.94
C PHE A 173 19.39 6.65 -8.76
N PRO A 174 20.24 6.74 -9.81
CA PRO A 174 21.60 6.20 -9.79
C PRO A 174 22.52 6.90 -8.78
N ASP A 175 22.21 8.15 -8.42
CA ASP A 175 22.98 8.92 -7.44
C ASP A 175 22.59 8.59 -5.98
N MET A 176 21.51 7.83 -5.77
CA MET A 176 21.01 7.46 -4.44
C MET A 176 21.49 6.06 -4.04
N THR A 177 21.75 5.87 -2.75
CA THR A 177 22.11 4.57 -2.18
C THR A 177 20.90 4.00 -1.44
N PHE A 178 20.54 2.75 -1.72
CA PHE A 178 19.40 2.06 -1.09
C PHE A 178 19.88 0.86 -0.28
N ASP A 179 19.28 0.66 0.90
CA ASP A 179 19.51 -0.50 1.76
C ASP A 179 19.08 -1.80 1.03
N ASP A 180 19.77 -2.91 1.30
CA ASP A 180 19.40 -4.21 0.73
C ASP A 180 18.03 -4.69 1.21
N VAL A 181 17.41 -5.57 0.41
CA VAL A 181 16.07 -6.12 0.68
C VAL A 181 16.06 -6.89 2.01
N PRO A 182 15.01 -6.75 2.84
CA PRO A 182 14.85 -7.54 4.05
C PRO A 182 14.84 -9.05 3.76
N ARG A 183 15.34 -9.86 4.69
CA ARG A 183 15.35 -11.32 4.53
C ARG A 183 13.93 -11.88 4.52
N LEU A 184 13.68 -12.80 3.60
CA LEU A 184 12.45 -13.58 3.55
C LEU A 184 12.33 -14.50 4.77
N GLY A 185 11.08 -14.75 5.17
CA GLY A 185 10.75 -15.75 6.19
C GLY A 185 10.78 -17.18 5.64
N THR A 186 10.24 -18.11 6.41
CA THR A 186 10.20 -19.54 6.07
C THR A 186 8.83 -20.01 5.59
N LEU A 187 7.91 -19.10 5.29
CA LEU A 187 6.56 -19.43 4.82
C LEU A 187 6.64 -20.06 3.42
N ASP A 188 6.07 -21.25 3.27
CA ASP A 188 5.78 -21.80 1.94
C ASP A 188 4.47 -21.21 1.43
N LEU A 189 4.55 -20.36 0.40
CA LEU A 189 3.42 -19.69 -0.22
C LEU A 189 2.40 -20.66 -0.81
N ARG A 190 2.81 -21.88 -1.18
CA ARG A 190 1.92 -22.88 -1.78
C ARG A 190 0.82 -23.34 -0.83
N ASN A 191 1.03 -23.20 0.48
CA ASN A 191 -0.01 -23.46 1.48
C ASN A 191 -1.26 -22.57 1.31
N VAL A 192 -1.15 -21.43 0.61
CA VAL A 192 -2.29 -20.57 0.31
C VAL A 192 -3.32 -21.27 -0.58
N LEU A 193 -2.88 -22.18 -1.47
CA LEU A 193 -3.76 -22.92 -2.39
C LEU A 193 -4.81 -23.75 -1.64
N ASP A 194 -4.43 -24.30 -0.50
CA ASP A 194 -5.29 -25.15 0.34
C ASP A 194 -5.98 -24.37 1.48
N SER A 195 -5.83 -23.03 1.54
CA SER A 195 -6.37 -22.22 2.63
C SER A 195 -7.85 -21.85 2.41
N PRO A 196 -8.80 -22.46 3.14
CA PRO A 196 -10.23 -22.23 2.92
C PRO A 196 -10.66 -20.82 3.33
N TYR A 197 -9.98 -20.20 4.30
CA TYR A 197 -10.30 -18.88 4.85
C TYR A 197 -9.44 -17.75 4.28
N PHE A 198 -8.69 -17.99 3.21
CA PHE A 198 -7.87 -16.97 2.58
C PHE A 198 -8.71 -15.81 2.03
N PHE A 199 -9.78 -16.15 1.31
CA PHE A 199 -10.89 -15.27 0.92
C PHE A 199 -12.17 -16.05 1.18
N ASN A 200 -13.11 -15.45 1.93
CA ASN A 200 -14.38 -16.06 2.31
C ASN A 200 -15.55 -15.15 1.97
#